data_AF-A0A7G2LXG5-F1
#
_entry.id   AF-A0A7G2LXG5-F1
#
_cell.length_a   1.000
_cell.length_b   1.000
_cell.length_c   1.000
_cell.angle_alpha   90.00
_cell.angle_beta   90.00
_cell.angle_gamma   90.00
#
_symmetry.space_group_name_H-M   'P 1'
#
loop_
_entity.id
_entity.type
_entity.pdbx_description
1 polymer ?
#
loop_
_entity_poly.entity_id
_entity_poly.type
_entity_poly.pdbx_seq_one_letter_code
_entity_poly.pdbx_strand_id
1 'polypeptide(L)'
;ELNDGLRERDWGVFEGQPLSEQPVREDTPDQGESWPDMLMRVHTTILEICAASPAALPVLVCHSGIIRAARVLWTTGDVGQRPPNAIPLLFEKTGEQMMEKTL
;
A
#
# COMPACT_ATOMS: atom_id res chain seq x y z
N GLU A 1 8.22 11.06 -9.61
CA GLU A 1 7.08 11.29 -10.53
C GLU A 1 5.77 10.97 -9.81
N LEU A 2 4.65 11.52 -10.28
CA LEU A 2 3.34 11.18 -9.73
C LEU A 2 2.87 9.85 -10.32
N ASN A 3 2.37 8.95 -9.47
CA ASN A 3 1.90 7.62 -9.87
C ASN A 3 0.49 7.40 -9.32
N ASP A 4 -0.50 7.36 -10.20
CA ASP A 4 -1.90 7.17 -9.82
C ASP A 4 -2.15 5.81 -9.16
N GLY A 5 -1.33 4.82 -9.50
CA GLY A 5 -1.34 3.50 -8.87
C GLY A 5 -0.92 3.49 -7.39
N LEU A 6 -0.38 4.59 -6.85
CA LEU A 6 -0.07 4.76 -5.43
C LEU A 6 -1.09 5.63 -4.68
N ARG A 7 -2.21 6.00 -5.31
CA ARG A 7 -3.34 6.65 -4.61
C ARG A 7 -3.91 5.71 -3.56
N GLU A 8 -4.33 6.28 -2.43
CA GLU A 8 -5.08 5.53 -1.39
C GLU A 8 -6.28 4.83 -2.03
N ARG A 9 -6.76 3.77 -1.36
CA ARG A 9 -7.98 3.06 -1.78
C ARG A 9 -9.11 4.06 -1.98
N ASP A 10 -9.82 3.91 -3.10
CA ASP A 10 -11.07 4.62 -3.31
C ASP A 10 -12.14 4.04 -2.37
N TRP A 11 -12.59 4.84 -1.40
CA TRP A 11 -13.60 4.43 -0.44
C TRP A 11 -15.04 4.70 -0.91
N GLY A 12 -15.22 5.20 -2.13
CA GLY A 12 -16.52 5.43 -2.75
C GLY A 12 -17.42 6.32 -1.89
N VAL A 13 -18.61 5.82 -1.54
CA VAL A 13 -19.58 6.58 -0.71
C VAL A 13 -19.05 6.96 0.69
N PHE A 14 -17.97 6.33 1.17
CA PHE A 14 -17.37 6.63 2.46
C PHE A 14 -16.25 7.68 2.39
N GLU A 15 -15.96 8.23 1.21
CA GLU A 15 -14.99 9.32 1.07
C GLU A 15 -15.42 10.55 1.90
N GLY A 16 -14.46 11.10 2.65
CA GLY A 16 -14.69 12.24 3.56
C GLY A 16 -15.47 11.93 4.84
N GLN A 17 -15.97 10.70 5.03
CA GLN A 17 -16.66 10.29 6.25
C GLN A 17 -15.68 10.00 7.40
N PRO A 18 -16.14 9.99 8.66
CA PRO A 18 -15.33 9.55 9.79
C PRO A 18 -14.78 8.13 9.59
N LEU A 19 -13.54 7.89 10.03
CA LEU A 19 -12.92 6.55 9.95
C LEU A 19 -13.72 5.47 10.68
N SER A 20 -14.55 5.82 11.67
CA SER A 20 -15.45 4.89 12.36
C SER A 20 -16.58 4.37 11.49
N GLU A 21 -16.87 5.02 10.35
CA GLU A 21 -17.90 4.63 9.39
C GLU A 21 -17.33 3.80 8.23
N GLN A 22 -16.00 3.75 8.10
CA GLN A 22 -15.34 2.96 7.07
C GLN A 22 -15.67 1.46 7.26
N PRO A 23 -16.11 0.75 6.22
CA PRO A 23 -16.41 -0.67 6.33
C PRO A 23 -15.15 -1.48 6.64
N VAL A 24 -15.33 -2.75 7.03
CA VAL A 24 -14.19 -3.66 7.10
C VAL A 24 -13.53 -3.76 5.72
N ARG A 25 -12.22 -3.94 5.68
CA ARG A 25 -11.42 -3.70 4.47
C ARG A 25 -11.72 -4.70 3.38
N GLU A 26 -12.11 -5.91 3.75
CA GLU A 26 -12.46 -6.99 2.86
C GLU A 26 -13.76 -6.70 2.10
N ASP A 27 -14.62 -5.84 2.64
CA ASP A 27 -15.84 -5.39 1.97
C ASP A 27 -15.48 -4.39 0.86
N THR A 28 -16.18 -4.49 -0.26
CA THR A 28 -16.06 -3.52 -1.35
C THR A 28 -17.07 -2.41 -1.11
N PRO A 29 -16.64 -1.15 -0.91
CA PRO A 29 -17.56 -0.04 -0.74
C PRO A 29 -18.33 0.24 -2.03
N ASP A 30 -19.58 0.68 -1.89
CA ASP A 30 -20.35 1.17 -3.03
C ASP A 30 -19.59 2.32 -3.70
N GLN A 31 -19.45 2.22 -5.04
CA GLN A 31 -18.73 3.18 -5.88
C GLN A 31 -17.24 3.35 -5.53
N GLY A 32 -16.63 2.42 -4.79
CA GLY A 32 -15.20 2.44 -4.51
C GLY A 32 -14.48 1.18 -5.00
N GLU A 33 -13.23 1.04 -4.56
CA GLU A 33 -12.31 0.01 -5.03
C GLU A 33 -12.39 -1.24 -4.15
N SER A 34 -12.35 -2.44 -4.74
CA SER A 34 -12.25 -3.68 -3.97
C SER A 34 -10.83 -3.89 -3.42
N TRP A 35 -10.68 -4.61 -2.30
CA TRP A 35 -9.35 -4.90 -1.77
C TRP A 35 -8.45 -5.69 -2.76
N PRO A 36 -8.94 -6.72 -3.48
CA PRO A 36 -8.16 -7.40 -4.51
C PRO A 36 -7.70 -6.47 -5.66
N ASP A 37 -8.56 -5.54 -6.11
CA ASP A 37 -8.21 -4.60 -7.17
C ASP A 37 -7.10 -3.64 -6.71
N MET A 38 -7.20 -3.15 -5.47
CA MET A 38 -6.16 -2.34 -4.85
C MET A 38 -4.82 -3.09 -4.78
N LEU A 39 -4.83 -4.35 -4.32
CA LEU A 39 -3.61 -5.16 -4.25
C LEU A 39 -2.97 -5.33 -5.63
N MET A 40 -3.76 -5.62 -6.66
CA MET A 40 -3.28 -5.79 -8.03
C MET A 40 -2.67 -4.48 -8.57
N ARG A 41 -3.37 -3.35 -8.39
CA ARG A 41 -2.90 -2.02 -8.82
C ARG A 41 -1.59 -1.64 -8.13
N VAL A 42 -1.51 -1.81 -6.80
CA VAL A 42 -0.31 -1.50 -6.01
C VAL A 42 0.85 -2.40 -6.43
N HIS A 43 0.61 -3.70 -6.59
CA HIS A 43 1.60 -4.66 -7.03
C HIS A 43 2.24 -4.26 -8.36
N THR A 44 1.42 -4.03 -9.39
CA THR A 44 1.89 -3.64 -10.72
C THR A 44 2.68 -2.33 -10.67
N THR A 45 2.16 -1.32 -9.98
CA THR A 45 2.77 0.00 -9.92
C THR A 45 4.14 -0.02 -9.24
N ILE A 46 4.27 -0.73 -8.11
CA ILE A 46 5.55 -0.80 -7.40
C ILE A 46 6.59 -1.56 -8.24
N LEU A 47 6.21 -2.65 -8.92
CA LEU A 47 7.12 -3.36 -9.79
C LEU A 47 7.60 -2.51 -10.97
N GLU A 48 6.72 -1.74 -11.59
CA GLU A 48 7.07 -0.80 -12.67
C GLU A 48 8.04 0.28 -12.19
N ILE A 49 7.81 0.86 -11.01
CA ILE A 49 8.72 1.87 -10.43
C ILE A 49 10.11 1.28 -10.14
N CYS A 50 10.15 0.08 -9.55
CA CYS A 50 11.41 -0.62 -9.28
C CYS A 50 12.14 -0.96 -10.59
N ALA A 51 11.43 -1.44 -11.62
CA ALA A 51 12.01 -1.76 -12.92
C ALA A 51 12.57 -0.52 -13.64
N ALA A 52 11.93 0.64 -13.49
CA ALA A 52 12.40 1.92 -14.01
C ALA A 52 13.62 2.47 -13.26
N SER A 53 13.94 1.95 -12.07
CA SER A 53 15.00 2.46 -11.18
C SER A 53 16.05 1.39 -10.83
N PRO A 54 16.72 0.72 -11.79
CA PRO A 54 17.55 -0.45 -11.52
C PRO A 54 18.81 -0.18 -10.68
N ALA A 55 19.23 1.08 -10.55
CA ALA A 55 20.45 1.49 -9.86
C ALA A 55 20.20 2.33 -8.59
N ALA A 56 18.94 2.51 -8.17
CA ALA A 56 18.59 3.32 -7.01
C ALA A 56 17.45 2.68 -6.22
N LEU A 57 17.42 2.90 -4.90
CA LEU A 57 16.29 2.50 -4.06
C LEU A 57 15.15 3.53 -4.21
N PRO A 58 13.98 3.16 -4.75
CA PRO A 58 12.87 4.09 -4.85
C PRO A 58 12.34 4.52 -3.48
N VAL A 59 12.04 5.81 -3.32
CA VAL A 59 11.32 6.34 -2.16
C VAL A 59 9.88 6.62 -2.57
N LEU A 60 8.94 5.90 -1.96
CA LEU A 60 7.51 6.01 -2.27
C LEU A 60 6.80 6.82 -1.17
N VAL A 61 6.36 8.03 -1.50
CA VAL A 61 5.51 8.83 -0.61
C VAL A 61 4.05 8.53 -0.93
N CYS A 62 3.37 7.86 -0.01
CA CYS A 62 2.02 7.35 -0.23
C CYS A 62 1.22 7.28 1.08
N HIS A 63 0.07 6.61 1.04
CA HIS A 63 -0.85 6.51 2.15
C HIS A 63 -0.79 5.16 2.86
N SER A 64 -1.47 5.08 4.01
CA SER A 64 -1.41 3.90 4.86
C SER A 64 -1.93 2.63 4.19
N GLY A 65 -2.92 2.70 3.30
CA GLY A 65 -3.42 1.53 2.58
C GLY A 65 -2.40 0.95 1.60
N ILE A 66 -1.52 1.77 1.02
CA ILE A 66 -0.46 1.30 0.11
C ILE A 66 0.62 0.53 0.86
N ILE A 67 1.01 1.02 2.03
CA ILE A 67 1.95 0.32 2.92
C ILE A 67 1.35 -1.01 3.39
N ARG A 68 0.06 -1.01 3.74
CA ARG A 68 -0.66 -2.24 4.13
C ARG A 68 -0.74 -3.24 2.98
N ALA A 69 -0.99 -2.79 1.76
CA ALA A 69 -0.97 -3.64 0.56
C ALA A 69 0.43 -4.23 0.35
N ALA A 70 1.49 -3.45 0.51
CA ALA A 70 2.86 -3.94 0.39
C ALA A 70 3.20 -5.04 1.41
N ARG A 71 2.70 -4.94 2.65
CA ARG A 71 2.87 -5.99 3.67
C ARG A 71 2.19 -7.30 3.29
N VAL A 72 0.96 -7.21 2.78
CA VAL A 72 0.22 -8.38 2.29
C VAL A 72 0.95 -9.02 1.11
N LEU A 73 1.44 -8.22 0.18
CA LEU A 73 2.08 -8.72 -1.04
C LEU A 73 3.45 -9.36 -0.80
N TRP A 74 4.25 -8.81 0.11
CA TRP A 74 5.68 -9.17 0.17
C TRP A 74 6.18 -9.59 1.56
N THR A 75 5.52 -9.24 2.67
CA THR A 75 6.04 -9.55 4.01
C THR A 75 5.25 -10.64 4.71
N THR A 76 4.23 -10.29 5.50
CA THR A 76 3.53 -11.20 6.41
C THR A 76 2.31 -11.86 5.79
N GLY A 77 1.84 -11.38 4.63
CA GLY A 77 0.51 -11.73 4.12
C GLY A 77 -0.63 -11.04 4.87
N ASP A 78 -0.33 -10.18 5.84
CA ASP A 78 -1.30 -9.47 6.67
C ASP A 78 -1.07 -7.96 6.62
N VAL A 79 -2.14 -7.19 6.76
CA VAL A 79 -2.10 -5.72 6.70
C VAL A 79 -1.32 -5.07 7.85
N GLY A 80 -1.19 -5.76 8.99
CA GLY A 80 -0.52 -5.28 10.21
C GLY A 80 -1.19 -4.10 10.88
N GLN A 81 -0.46 -3.43 11.78
CA GLN A 81 -0.91 -2.21 12.46
C GLN A 81 -0.86 -0.99 11.54
N ARG A 82 -1.63 0.07 11.81
CA ARG A 82 -1.59 1.27 10.97
C ARG A 82 -0.19 1.88 11.02
N PRO A 83 0.50 2.09 9.87
CA PRO A 83 1.79 2.76 9.88
C PRO A 83 1.64 4.20 10.38
N PRO A 84 2.55 4.69 11.24
CA PRO A 84 2.52 6.07 11.71
C PRO A 84 2.84 7.05 10.58
N ASN A 85 2.22 8.22 10.61
CA ASN A 85 2.49 9.27 9.63
C ASN A 85 3.95 9.75 9.73
N ALA A 86 4.56 10.03 8.57
CA ALA A 86 5.88 10.64 8.45
C ALA A 86 7.04 9.86 9.09
N ILE A 87 6.86 8.56 9.34
CA ILE A 87 7.95 7.66 9.74
C ILE A 87 8.32 6.79 8.53
N PRO A 88 9.55 6.88 8.02
CA PRO A 88 9.97 6.08 6.87
C PRO A 88 10.07 4.60 7.24
N LEU A 89 9.59 3.76 6.33
CA LEU A 89 9.67 2.30 6.42
C LEU A 89 10.50 1.79 5.25
N LEU A 90 11.45 0.90 5.55
CA LEU A 90 12.28 0.21 4.58
C LEU A 90 11.78 -1.23 4.42
N PHE A 91 11.40 -1.57 3.19
CA PHE A 91 11.16 -2.94 2.75
C PHE A 91 12.43 -3.45 2.08
N GLU A 92 13.10 -4.41 2.71
CA GLU A 92 14.36 -4.97 2.19
C GLU A 92 14.31 -6.49 2.15
N LYS A 93 15.04 -7.09 1.20
CA LYS A 93 15.17 -8.54 1.13
C LYS A 93 16.22 -9.00 2.14
N THR A 94 15.82 -9.85 3.07
CA THR A 94 16.70 -10.54 4.02
C THR A 94 16.63 -12.04 3.75
N GLY A 95 17.66 -12.57 3.09
CA GLY A 95 17.64 -13.95 2.60
C GLY A 95 16.59 -14.14 1.51
N GLU A 96 15.62 -15.02 1.73
CA GLU A 96 14.52 -15.28 0.79
C GLU A 96 13.26 -14.45 1.09
N GLN A 97 13.24 -13.73 2.21
CA GLN A 97 12.06 -13.00 2.69
C GLN A 97 12.22 -11.50 2.47
N MET A 98 11.12 -10.78 2.24
CA MET A 98 11.11 -9.32 2.42
C MET A 98 10.72 -8.99 3.85
N MET A 99 11.50 -8.12 4.47
CA MET A 99 11.26 -7.63 5.83
C MET A 99 10.97 -6.14 5.80
N GLU A 100 10.10 -5.70 6.71
CA GLU A 100 9.85 -4.29 6.99
C GLU A 100 10.60 -3.86 8.25
N LYS A 101 11.25 -2.69 8.20
CA LYS A 101 11.81 -2.02 9.38
C LYS A 101 11.64 -0.51 9.30
N THR A 102 11.57 0.14 10.45
CA THR A 102 11.65 1.60 10.56
C THR A 102 13.08 2.07 10.29
N LEU A 103 13.24 3.22 9.61
CA LEU A 103 14.53 3.90 9.43
C LEU A 103 14.83 4.90 10.55
#